data_AF-A0A4Q3WJF9-F1
#
_entry.id   AF-A0A4Q3WJF9-F1
#
_cell.length_a   1.000
_cell.length_b   1.000
_cell.length_c   1.000
_cell.angle_alpha   90.00
_cell.angle_beta   90.00
_cell.angle_gamma   90.00
#
_symmetry.space_group_name_H-M   'P 1'
#
loop_
_entity.id
_entity.type
_entity.pdbx_description
1 polymer ?
#
loop_
_entity_poly.entity_id
_entity_poly.type
_entity_poly.pdbx_seq_one_letter_code
_entity_poly.pdbx_strand_id
1 'polypeptide(L)'
;AQGLVIVGSDRRGTAFGVFSLSESIGVSPWVWWADVKPAHRDALVIPRTNYSSKSPSVKYRGIFINDEDWGLQPWAAQTFEPETKDIGPKTYAKVCELLLRLKANYLWPAMHPSTKAFNFYPQNKVVADQYAIVMGSSHAEPMLRNNVDEWNEKTMGHFNYVTNRDQILKYWDERVKENGQYENSYTLGMRGIHDSSMEGGGTTAEQVARLEDIFAQQRAMLARHVNPNPALVPQVFVPYKEVLPLYQAGLKVPDDVTLVWVDDNHGYIRQLSNATERKRSGGSGVYYHLSYWGAPQDYLWLGSTSPALTAYEMQKAYAYGADRVWVFNVGDIKPIEKEMEFALRLAYDTSRYPVDKAMGFLDDWASENFGSQHAKPIAAILKEYYRLARQVKPEHSNRVTFTPQEQTQRLADYRAISRQAEALYAQLPANQKDAFFQLVLYPVRGAALMNQKQTYSVQGNAGMAIEAYDTIQQLTADYNTKMSGGKWMGMMNASPRDQAVFRKPSALM
;
A
#
# COMPACT_ATOMS: atom_id res chain seq x y z
N ALA A 1 37.77 24.98 7.09
CA ALA A 1 36.95 24.19 6.15
C ALA A 1 35.47 24.34 6.53
N GLN A 2 34.56 24.35 5.57
CA GLN A 2 33.12 24.25 5.80
C GLN A 2 32.68 22.84 5.40
N GLY A 3 31.75 22.23 6.15
CA GLY A 3 31.25 20.89 5.86
C GLY A 3 29.79 20.75 6.26
N LEU A 4 29.04 19.97 5.48
CA LEU A 4 27.72 19.49 5.86
C LEU A 4 27.90 18.19 6.64
N VAL A 5 27.31 18.10 7.82
CA VAL A 5 27.33 16.89 8.66
C VAL A 5 25.90 16.38 8.82
N ILE A 6 25.68 15.10 8.53
CA ILE A 6 24.42 14.41 8.77
C ILE A 6 24.68 13.38 9.87
N VAL A 7 23.99 13.53 11.00
CA VAL A 7 24.11 12.61 12.14
C VAL A 7 22.74 12.02 12.43
N GLY A 8 22.61 10.70 12.32
CA GLY A 8 21.42 9.97 12.74
C GLY A 8 21.58 9.36 14.12
N SER A 9 20.47 9.18 14.84
CA SER A 9 20.43 8.43 16.10
C SER A 9 20.63 6.92 15.92
N ASP A 10 20.36 6.42 14.71
CA ASP A 10 20.52 5.02 14.29
C ASP A 10 20.71 4.94 12.75
N ARG A 11 20.79 3.73 12.20
CA ARG A 11 20.98 3.51 10.75
C ARG A 11 19.89 4.16 9.89
N ARG A 12 18.63 4.14 10.33
CA ARG A 12 17.51 4.76 9.62
C ARG A 12 17.49 6.26 9.79
N GLY A 13 17.81 6.78 10.98
CA GLY A 13 17.97 8.21 11.22
C GLY A 13 18.98 8.84 10.26
N THR A 14 20.11 8.16 10.03
CA THR A 14 21.13 8.61 9.07
C THR A 14 20.59 8.56 7.63
N ALA A 15 19.95 7.46 7.23
CA ALA A 15 19.34 7.33 5.90
C ALA A 15 18.27 8.42 5.64
N PHE A 16 17.38 8.67 6.59
CA PHE A 16 16.36 9.72 6.48
C PHE A 16 16.98 11.12 6.41
N GLY A 17 18.09 11.37 7.10
CA GLY A 17 18.87 12.60 6.96
C GLY A 17 19.42 12.79 5.53
N VAL A 18 20.02 11.73 4.97
CA VAL A 18 20.52 11.74 3.58
C VAL A 18 19.40 11.96 2.57
N PHE A 19 18.26 11.28 2.72
CA PHE A 19 17.12 11.48 1.83
C PHE A 19 16.42 12.82 2.04
N SER A 20 16.44 13.40 3.25
CA SER A 20 15.95 14.76 3.47
C SER A 20 16.83 15.79 2.73
N LEU A 21 18.16 15.57 2.70
CA LEU A 21 19.04 16.38 1.85
C LEU A 21 18.69 16.19 0.37
N SER A 22 18.55 14.95 -0.11
CA SER A 22 18.15 14.62 -1.48
C SER A 22 16.86 15.32 -1.89
N GLU A 23 15.84 15.32 -1.03
CA GLU A 23 14.57 16.00 -1.25
C GLU A 23 14.75 17.53 -1.31
N SER A 24 15.51 18.11 -0.37
CA SER A 24 15.76 19.56 -0.32
C SER A 24 16.49 20.10 -1.57
N ILE A 25 17.31 19.27 -2.21
CA ILE A 25 17.99 19.64 -3.47
C ILE A 25 17.13 19.36 -4.72
N GLY A 26 15.88 18.94 -4.54
CA GLY A 26 14.88 18.82 -5.61
C GLY A 26 14.74 17.41 -6.21
N VAL A 27 15.22 16.37 -5.52
CA VAL A 27 15.04 14.98 -5.96
C VAL A 27 13.82 14.39 -5.27
N SER A 28 12.74 14.21 -6.03
CA SER A 28 11.50 13.57 -5.57
C SER A 28 11.73 12.13 -5.10
N PRO A 29 10.97 11.64 -4.09
CA PRO A 29 10.91 10.21 -3.79
C PRO A 29 10.59 9.33 -5.01
N TRP A 30 9.84 9.90 -5.97
CA TRP A 30 9.38 9.26 -7.19
C TRP A 30 10.33 9.42 -8.38
N VAL A 31 11.57 9.88 -8.16
CA VAL A 31 12.57 10.07 -9.21
C VAL A 31 12.73 8.85 -10.11
N TRP A 32 12.65 7.65 -9.54
CA TRP A 32 12.69 6.41 -10.28
C TRP A 32 11.30 5.78 -10.44
N TRP A 33 10.45 5.79 -9.41
CA TRP A 33 9.16 5.09 -9.45
C TRP A 33 8.06 5.78 -10.27
N ALA A 34 8.22 7.06 -10.60
CA ALA A 34 7.32 7.77 -11.50
C ALA A 34 8.04 8.77 -12.42
N ASP A 35 9.31 8.52 -12.72
CA ASP A 35 10.11 9.28 -13.69
C ASP A 35 10.16 10.80 -13.43
N VAL A 36 10.02 11.22 -12.16
CA VAL A 36 10.07 12.64 -11.77
C VAL A 36 11.52 13.11 -11.84
N LYS A 37 11.92 13.62 -13.01
CA LYS A 37 13.30 14.05 -13.27
C LYS A 37 13.61 15.33 -12.48
N PRO A 38 14.66 15.35 -11.63
CA PRO A 38 15.05 16.55 -10.91
C PRO A 38 15.53 17.64 -11.89
N ALA A 39 15.27 18.90 -11.55
CA ALA A 39 15.78 20.03 -12.31
C ALA A 39 17.31 20.13 -12.18
N HIS A 40 18.00 20.42 -13.29
CA HIS A 40 19.43 20.72 -13.26
C HIS A 40 19.68 22.02 -12.48
N ARG A 41 20.73 22.03 -11.66
CA ARG A 41 21.23 23.21 -10.94
C ARG A 41 22.75 23.25 -11.04
N ASP A 42 23.29 24.34 -11.56
CA ASP A 42 24.74 24.54 -11.68
C ASP A 42 25.43 24.65 -10.31
N ALA A 43 24.67 25.04 -9.28
CA ALA A 43 25.13 25.11 -7.91
C ALA A 43 24.04 24.67 -6.92
N LEU A 44 24.44 23.96 -5.87
CA LEU A 44 23.62 23.64 -4.71
C LEU A 44 24.10 24.46 -3.52
N VAL A 45 23.24 25.34 -3.01
CA VAL A 45 23.55 26.18 -1.86
C VAL A 45 22.73 25.70 -0.68
N ILE A 46 23.40 25.30 0.40
CA ILE A 46 22.77 24.86 1.64
C ILE A 46 22.96 25.98 2.67
N PRO A 47 21.88 26.51 3.25
CA PRO A 47 21.99 27.57 4.26
C PRO A 47 22.76 27.07 5.48
N ARG A 48 23.53 27.97 6.12
CA ARG A 48 24.25 27.67 7.37
C ARG A 48 23.28 27.64 8.56
N THR A 49 22.46 26.61 8.62
CA THR A 49 21.45 26.42 9.66
C THR A 49 21.59 25.04 10.27
N ASN A 50 21.52 24.98 11.59
CA ASN A 50 21.33 23.70 12.28
C ASN A 50 19.87 23.28 12.12
N TYR A 51 19.64 22.04 11.73
CA TYR A 51 18.32 21.44 11.64
C TYR A 51 18.34 20.10 12.37
N SER A 52 17.31 19.84 13.17
CA SER A 52 17.06 18.56 13.80
C SER A 52 15.65 18.13 13.45
N SER A 53 15.51 16.96 12.82
CA SER A 53 14.19 16.40 12.55
C SER A 53 13.50 16.01 13.85
N LYS A 54 12.17 16.11 13.87
CA LYS A 54 11.38 15.40 14.90
C LYS A 54 11.55 13.88 14.75
N SER A 55 11.36 13.15 15.84
CA SER A 55 11.13 11.71 15.76
C SER A 55 9.80 11.42 15.04
N PRO A 56 9.69 10.29 14.30
CA PRO A 56 8.43 9.93 13.65
C PRO A 56 7.28 9.80 14.65
N SER A 57 6.08 10.25 14.28
CA SER A 57 4.87 10.07 15.09
C SER A 57 4.52 8.59 15.29
N VAL A 58 4.75 7.75 14.28
CA VAL A 58 4.45 6.31 14.29
C VAL A 58 5.74 5.49 14.17
N LYS A 59 5.93 4.48 15.03
CA LYS A 59 7.19 3.74 15.15
C LYS A 59 7.53 2.89 13.91
N TYR A 60 6.58 2.06 13.46
CA TYR A 60 6.67 1.27 12.23
C TYR A 60 5.67 1.80 11.20
N ARG A 61 6.17 2.20 10.04
CA ARG A 61 5.38 2.87 8.99
C ARG A 61 5.73 2.20 7.68
N GLY A 62 4.74 1.66 6.99
CA GLY A 62 5.03 0.80 5.87
C GLY A 62 3.89 0.57 4.91
N ILE A 63 4.18 -0.29 3.95
CA ILE A 63 3.22 -0.74 2.95
C ILE A 63 3.07 -2.25 2.99
N PHE A 64 1.95 -2.70 2.45
CA PHE A 64 1.71 -4.07 2.06
C PHE A 64 1.50 -4.09 0.54
N ILE A 65 2.41 -4.77 -0.15
CA ILE A 65 2.25 -5.11 -1.56
C ILE A 65 1.30 -6.30 -1.63
N ASN A 66 0.15 -6.12 -2.25
CA ASN A 66 -0.92 -7.10 -2.32
C ASN A 66 -1.64 -6.98 -3.66
N ASP A 67 -2.50 -7.93 -4.02
CA ASP A 67 -3.29 -7.88 -5.25
C ASP A 67 -2.43 -7.70 -6.51
N GLU A 68 -1.18 -8.19 -6.46
CA GLU A 68 -0.10 -7.85 -7.38
C GLU A 68 -0.18 -8.55 -8.75
N ASP A 69 -1.17 -9.42 -8.93
CA ASP A 69 -1.32 -10.34 -10.05
C ASP A 69 -1.41 -9.64 -11.42
N TRP A 70 -1.81 -8.36 -11.45
CA TRP A 70 -2.11 -7.62 -12.69
C TRP A 70 -1.25 -6.37 -12.91
N GLY A 71 -0.28 -6.09 -12.03
CA GLY A 71 0.61 -4.93 -12.16
C GLY A 71 2.04 -5.25 -11.77
N LEU A 72 2.36 -5.24 -10.48
CA LEU A 72 3.73 -5.33 -9.99
C LEU A 72 4.38 -6.68 -10.30
N GLN A 73 3.65 -7.79 -10.12
CA GLN A 73 4.17 -9.13 -10.40
C GLN A 73 4.50 -9.29 -11.90
N PRO A 74 3.58 -9.07 -12.85
CA PRO A 74 3.89 -9.21 -14.27
C PRO A 74 4.95 -8.20 -14.74
N TRP A 75 4.96 -6.97 -14.22
CA TRP A 75 6.02 -6.00 -14.52
C TRP A 75 7.40 -6.48 -14.05
N ALA A 76 7.51 -6.97 -12.81
CA ALA A 76 8.77 -7.50 -12.31
C ALA A 76 9.21 -8.71 -13.14
N ALA A 77 8.31 -9.67 -13.34
CA ALA A 77 8.58 -10.93 -14.01
C ALA A 77 8.96 -10.79 -15.50
N GLN A 78 8.42 -9.80 -16.21
CA GLN A 78 8.57 -9.68 -17.66
C GLN A 78 9.47 -8.52 -18.08
N THR A 79 9.61 -7.49 -17.23
CA THR A 79 10.22 -6.21 -17.61
C THR A 79 11.42 -5.88 -16.73
N PHE A 80 11.26 -5.85 -15.40
CA PHE A 80 12.30 -5.31 -14.52
C PHE A 80 13.31 -6.35 -14.02
N GLU A 81 12.85 -7.56 -13.72
CA GLU A 81 13.64 -8.68 -13.18
C GLU A 81 13.31 -10.03 -13.87
N PRO A 82 13.38 -10.09 -15.21
CA PRO A 82 13.03 -11.30 -15.97
C PRO A 82 13.90 -12.52 -15.64
N GLU A 83 15.06 -12.31 -15.02
CA GLU A 83 15.94 -13.37 -14.53
C GLU A 83 15.29 -14.24 -13.44
N THR A 84 14.41 -13.66 -12.61
CA THR A 84 13.66 -14.41 -11.58
C THR A 84 12.29 -14.85 -12.06
N LYS A 85 11.76 -14.16 -13.09
CA LYS A 85 10.37 -14.27 -13.57
C LYS A 85 9.34 -14.01 -12.46
N ASP A 86 9.73 -13.20 -11.48
CA ASP A 86 8.93 -12.90 -10.30
C ASP A 86 9.43 -11.61 -9.60
N ILE A 87 8.93 -11.34 -8.39
CA ILE A 87 9.37 -10.22 -7.55
C ILE A 87 10.60 -10.65 -6.72
N GLY A 88 11.78 -10.45 -7.30
CA GLY A 88 13.07 -10.81 -6.70
C GLY A 88 13.81 -9.66 -5.98
N PRO A 89 15.09 -9.89 -5.63
CA PRO A 89 15.88 -8.95 -4.82
C PRO A 89 16.13 -7.61 -5.52
N LYS A 90 16.21 -7.58 -6.85
CA LYS A 90 16.38 -6.33 -7.61
C LYS A 90 15.13 -5.46 -7.49
N THR A 91 13.96 -6.08 -7.56
CA THR A 91 12.67 -5.41 -7.38
C THR A 91 12.52 -4.91 -5.94
N TYR A 92 12.77 -5.76 -4.94
CA TYR A 92 12.71 -5.34 -3.54
C TYR A 92 13.73 -4.27 -3.15
N ALA A 93 14.91 -4.22 -3.78
CA ALA A 93 15.85 -3.12 -3.57
C ALA A 93 15.24 -1.76 -3.97
N LYS A 94 14.48 -1.73 -5.08
CA LYS A 94 13.76 -0.51 -5.50
C LYS A 94 12.60 -0.15 -4.60
N VAL A 95 11.87 -1.15 -4.07
CA VAL A 95 10.84 -0.91 -3.05
C VAL A 95 11.47 -0.33 -1.78
N CYS A 96 12.56 -0.93 -1.28
CA CYS A 96 13.24 -0.46 -0.08
C CYS A 96 13.81 0.95 -0.22
N GLU A 97 14.41 1.29 -1.38
CA GLU A 97 14.86 2.65 -1.69
C GLU A 97 13.70 3.65 -1.61
N LEU A 98 12.55 3.33 -2.20
CA LEU A 98 11.34 4.17 -2.16
C LEU A 98 10.85 4.39 -0.74
N LEU A 99 10.78 3.32 0.06
CA LEU A 99 10.36 3.41 1.46
C LEU A 99 11.27 4.33 2.26
N LEU A 100 12.59 4.24 2.11
CA LEU A 100 13.51 5.15 2.80
C LEU A 100 13.35 6.61 2.34
N ARG A 101 13.15 6.86 1.04
CA ARG A 101 12.87 8.20 0.50
C ARG A 101 11.59 8.80 1.10
N LEU A 102 10.58 7.97 1.32
CA LEU A 102 9.31 8.34 1.97
C LEU A 102 9.37 8.26 3.51
N LYS A 103 10.56 8.06 4.08
CA LYS A 103 10.80 7.94 5.53
C LYS A 103 9.99 6.83 6.20
N ALA A 104 9.65 5.78 5.46
CA ALA A 104 9.07 4.53 5.92
C ALA A 104 10.16 3.55 6.37
N ASN A 105 9.76 2.50 7.11
CA ASN A 105 10.70 1.50 7.65
C ASN A 105 10.09 0.10 7.79
N TYR A 106 8.90 -0.15 7.25
CA TYR A 106 8.19 -1.41 7.42
C TYR A 106 7.61 -1.90 6.09
N LEU A 107 7.63 -3.22 5.86
CA LEU A 107 7.14 -3.82 4.62
C LEU A 107 6.49 -5.18 4.89
N TRP A 108 5.27 -5.37 4.39
CA TRP A 108 4.69 -6.68 4.12
C TRP A 108 4.88 -6.98 2.62
N PRO A 109 5.59 -8.08 2.28
CA PRO A 109 5.90 -8.40 0.90
C PRO A 109 4.68 -8.95 0.14
N ALA A 110 4.81 -9.00 -1.19
CA ALA A 110 3.88 -9.69 -2.08
C ALA A 110 3.69 -11.16 -1.66
N MET A 111 2.45 -11.67 -1.72
CA MET A 111 2.11 -12.96 -1.16
C MET A 111 1.02 -13.74 -1.89
N HIS A 112 0.47 -13.21 -2.98
CA HIS A 112 -0.60 -13.88 -3.73
C HIS A 112 -0.11 -15.13 -4.48
N PRO A 113 -1.03 -16.00 -4.96
CA PRO A 113 -0.67 -17.22 -5.69
C PRO A 113 0.19 -17.00 -6.95
N SER A 114 0.21 -15.80 -7.52
CA SER A 114 1.06 -15.44 -8.66
C SER A 114 2.53 -15.20 -8.30
N THR A 115 2.84 -15.02 -7.02
CA THR A 115 4.17 -14.67 -6.52
C THR A 115 4.73 -15.78 -5.63
N LYS A 116 6.03 -16.07 -5.75
CA LYS A 116 6.75 -16.85 -4.75
C LYS A 116 6.88 -16.09 -3.45
N ALA A 117 6.84 -16.82 -2.33
CA ALA A 117 7.03 -16.24 -1.02
C ALA A 117 8.33 -15.42 -0.96
N PHE A 118 8.32 -14.29 -0.26
CA PHE A 118 9.50 -13.41 -0.13
C PHE A 118 10.79 -14.16 0.22
N ASN A 119 10.71 -15.13 1.14
CA ASN A 119 11.85 -15.91 1.61
C ASN A 119 12.24 -17.08 0.69
N PHE A 120 11.48 -17.36 -0.37
CA PHE A 120 11.89 -18.30 -1.42
C PHE A 120 13.19 -17.86 -2.09
N TYR A 121 13.36 -16.55 -2.28
CA TYR A 121 14.60 -15.93 -2.74
C TYR A 121 15.45 -15.50 -1.53
N PRO A 122 16.55 -16.20 -1.18
CA PRO A 122 17.29 -15.92 0.05
C PRO A 122 17.87 -14.51 0.13
N GLN A 123 18.08 -13.85 -1.00
CA GLN A 123 18.63 -12.49 -1.04
C GLN A 123 17.62 -11.40 -0.73
N ASN A 124 16.32 -11.68 -0.78
CA ASN A 124 15.29 -10.69 -0.47
C ASN A 124 15.42 -10.15 0.97
N LYS A 125 15.58 -11.04 1.96
CA LYS A 125 15.79 -10.66 3.37
C LYS A 125 17.12 -9.93 3.61
N VAL A 126 18.16 -10.26 2.84
CA VAL A 126 19.46 -9.57 2.90
C VAL A 126 19.32 -8.14 2.38
N VAL A 127 18.63 -7.95 1.26
CA VAL A 127 18.33 -6.62 0.70
C VAL A 127 17.51 -5.80 1.69
N ALA A 128 16.45 -6.36 2.28
CA ALA A 128 15.65 -5.64 3.26
C ALA A 128 16.48 -5.13 4.45
N ASP A 129 17.37 -5.98 4.99
CA ASP A 129 18.24 -5.58 6.10
C ASP A 129 19.31 -4.54 5.68
N GLN A 130 19.89 -4.66 4.48
CA GLN A 130 20.82 -3.66 3.95
C GLN A 130 20.19 -2.26 3.86
N TYR A 131 18.89 -2.19 3.56
CA TYR A 131 18.12 -0.96 3.52
C TYR A 131 17.46 -0.62 4.86
N ALA A 132 17.74 -1.37 5.92
CA ALA A 132 17.15 -1.17 7.24
C ALA A 132 15.62 -1.19 7.27
N ILE A 133 14.99 -1.98 6.39
CA ILE A 133 13.55 -2.19 6.35
C ILE A 133 13.19 -3.36 7.24
N VAL A 134 12.28 -3.11 8.18
CA VAL A 134 11.74 -4.15 9.06
C VAL A 134 10.72 -4.96 8.28
N MET A 135 10.94 -6.27 8.18
CA MET A 135 10.02 -7.15 7.47
C MET A 135 8.90 -7.61 8.39
N GLY A 136 7.67 -7.56 7.90
CA GLY A 136 6.50 -8.18 8.52
C GLY A 136 5.75 -9.06 7.53
N SER A 137 4.57 -9.51 7.92
CA SER A 137 3.69 -10.33 7.10
C SER A 137 2.23 -10.07 7.46
N SER A 138 1.30 -10.38 6.56
CA SER A 138 -0.11 -10.10 6.78
C SER A 138 -0.71 -10.95 7.91
N HIS A 139 -1.97 -10.65 8.24
CA HIS A 139 -2.74 -11.31 9.30
C HIS A 139 -2.95 -12.83 9.12
N ALA A 140 -2.67 -13.38 7.94
CA ALA A 140 -2.80 -14.81 7.64
C ALA A 140 -1.43 -15.52 7.52
N GLU A 141 -0.34 -14.80 7.78
CA GLU A 141 1.03 -15.26 7.51
C GLU A 141 1.87 -15.25 8.79
N PRO A 142 1.47 -16.03 9.84
CA PRO A 142 2.18 -16.01 11.10
C PRO A 142 3.63 -16.42 10.95
N MET A 143 4.50 -15.84 11.77
CA MET A 143 5.92 -16.16 11.82
C MET A 143 6.66 -15.96 10.48
N LEU A 144 6.25 -14.94 9.69
CA LEU A 144 6.82 -14.59 8.38
C LEU A 144 6.68 -15.70 7.33
N ARG A 145 5.65 -16.54 7.45
CA ARG A 145 5.36 -17.64 6.53
C ARG A 145 4.21 -17.24 5.60
N ASN A 146 4.50 -17.14 4.30
CA ASN A 146 3.46 -17.03 3.28
C ASN A 146 2.88 -18.42 3.03
N ASN A 147 1.79 -18.74 3.71
CA ASN A 147 1.18 -20.07 3.61
C ASN A 147 0.65 -20.38 2.20
N VAL A 148 0.34 -19.37 1.38
CA VAL A 148 -0.21 -19.54 0.02
C VAL A 148 0.77 -20.27 -0.89
N ASP A 149 2.04 -19.87 -0.87
CA ASP A 149 3.10 -20.52 -1.66
C ASP A 149 3.83 -21.61 -0.87
N GLU A 150 4.02 -21.43 0.43
CA GLU A 150 4.92 -22.29 1.21
C GLU A 150 4.25 -23.54 1.81
N TRP A 151 2.93 -23.53 2.07
CA TRP A 151 2.25 -24.68 2.65
C TRP A 151 1.76 -25.65 1.57
N ASN A 152 2.31 -26.88 1.57
CA ASN A 152 1.92 -27.92 0.63
C ASN A 152 1.17 -29.04 1.33
N GLU A 153 -0.16 -29.02 1.24
CA GLU A 153 -1.05 -29.98 1.92
C GLU A 153 -0.75 -31.45 1.59
N LYS A 154 -0.31 -31.76 0.36
CA LYS A 154 0.01 -33.15 -0.04
C LYS A 154 1.21 -33.71 0.73
N THR A 155 2.15 -32.85 1.11
CA THR A 155 3.41 -33.24 1.76
C THR A 155 3.44 -32.92 3.26
N MET A 156 2.65 -31.93 3.68
CA MET A 156 2.63 -31.40 5.05
C MET A 156 1.30 -31.70 5.77
N GLY A 157 0.29 -32.24 5.09
CA GLY A 157 -1.05 -32.45 5.65
C GLY A 157 -1.88 -31.16 5.75
N HIS A 158 -3.07 -31.26 6.32
CA HIS A 158 -3.97 -30.11 6.49
C HIS A 158 -3.35 -29.02 7.36
N PHE A 159 -3.58 -27.76 7.00
CA PHE A 159 -3.16 -26.60 7.80
C PHE A 159 -4.11 -26.38 8.98
N ASN A 160 -4.16 -27.37 9.87
CA ASN A 160 -5.11 -27.48 10.96
C ASN A 160 -4.38 -27.76 12.28
N TYR A 161 -4.39 -26.79 13.19
CA TYR A 161 -3.67 -26.87 14.45
C TYR A 161 -4.18 -27.97 15.40
N VAL A 162 -5.43 -28.41 15.24
CA VAL A 162 -6.01 -29.48 16.06
C VAL A 162 -5.47 -30.84 15.65
N THR A 163 -5.41 -31.10 14.33
CA THR A 163 -5.07 -32.43 13.80
C THR A 163 -3.62 -32.55 13.35
N ASN A 164 -2.91 -31.43 13.14
CA ASN A 164 -1.58 -31.40 12.53
C ASN A 164 -0.62 -30.41 13.21
N ARG A 165 -0.76 -30.26 14.53
CA ARG A 165 -0.03 -29.29 15.36
C ARG A 165 1.48 -29.31 15.13
N ASP A 166 2.11 -30.47 15.26
CA ASP A 166 3.57 -30.57 15.31
C ASP A 166 4.22 -30.18 13.97
N GLN A 167 3.59 -30.53 12.84
CA GLN A 167 4.07 -30.13 11.53
C GLN A 167 3.97 -28.61 11.31
N ILE A 168 2.89 -27.97 11.78
CA ILE A 168 2.73 -26.50 11.75
C ILE A 168 3.79 -25.82 12.63
N LEU A 169 4.01 -26.34 13.84
CA LEU A 169 5.02 -25.78 14.74
C LEU A 169 6.43 -25.90 14.16
N LYS A 170 6.77 -27.05 13.56
CA LYS A 170 8.04 -27.24 12.86
C LYS A 170 8.19 -26.25 11.71
N TYR A 171 7.15 -26.11 10.90
CA TYR A 171 7.12 -25.16 9.79
C TYR A 171 7.34 -23.72 10.25
N TRP A 172 6.72 -23.25 11.33
CA TRP A 172 7.02 -21.93 11.87
C TRP A 172 8.43 -21.82 12.44
N ASP A 173 8.87 -22.77 13.26
CA ASP A 173 10.19 -22.75 13.92
C ASP A 173 11.35 -22.64 12.92
N GLU A 174 11.25 -23.36 11.80
CA GLU A 174 12.24 -23.31 10.71
C GLU A 174 12.44 -21.90 10.15
N ARG A 175 11.35 -21.14 9.90
CA ARG A 175 11.43 -19.77 9.38
C ARG A 175 11.93 -18.79 10.43
N VAL A 176 11.51 -18.95 11.68
CA VAL A 176 11.99 -18.09 12.77
C VAL A 176 13.50 -18.27 12.95
N LYS A 177 13.99 -19.50 12.90
CA LYS A 177 15.43 -19.80 12.94
C LYS A 177 16.17 -19.18 11.77
N GLU A 178 15.60 -19.26 10.56
CA GLU A 178 16.19 -18.71 9.34
C GLU A 178 16.28 -17.16 9.38
N ASN A 179 15.24 -16.50 9.90
CA ASN A 179 15.09 -15.06 9.82
C ASN A 179 15.48 -14.31 11.11
N GLY A 180 15.70 -15.01 12.23
CA GLY A 180 15.87 -14.42 13.56
C GLY A 180 17.05 -13.46 13.73
N GLN A 181 18.03 -13.50 12.82
CA GLN A 181 19.16 -12.56 12.78
C GLN A 181 18.83 -11.21 12.14
N TYR A 182 17.72 -11.11 11.38
CA TYR A 182 17.30 -9.90 10.68
C TYR A 182 16.27 -9.12 11.50
N GLU A 183 16.06 -7.85 11.15
CA GLU A 183 15.06 -7.03 11.80
C GLU A 183 13.66 -7.33 11.26
N ASN A 184 12.82 -7.97 12.09
CA ASN A 184 11.47 -8.38 11.72
C ASN A 184 10.43 -7.95 12.77
N SER A 185 9.17 -7.93 12.35
CA SER A 185 8.00 -7.95 13.23
C SER A 185 7.17 -9.20 12.94
N TYR A 186 6.97 -10.03 13.96
CA TYR A 186 6.33 -11.33 13.80
C TYR A 186 4.83 -11.23 14.00
N THR A 187 4.06 -11.59 12.97
CA THR A 187 2.61 -11.77 13.10
C THR A 187 2.35 -13.03 13.93
N LEU A 188 1.55 -12.87 14.98
CA LEU A 188 1.11 -13.94 15.87
C LEU A 188 -0.31 -14.40 15.54
N GLY A 189 -0.66 -15.57 16.07
CA GLY A 189 -1.96 -16.20 15.90
C GLY A 189 -1.99 -17.12 14.69
N MET A 190 -3.19 -17.48 14.25
CA MET A 190 -3.38 -18.35 13.10
C MET A 190 -4.74 -18.08 12.45
N ARG A 191 -4.74 -18.09 11.12
CA ARG A 191 -5.93 -18.13 10.26
C ARG A 191 -5.75 -19.29 9.26
N GLY A 192 -6.58 -19.38 8.23
CA GLY A 192 -6.37 -20.34 7.15
C GLY A 192 -5.15 -20.00 6.27
N ILE A 193 -4.94 -20.77 5.20
CA ILE A 193 -3.80 -20.62 4.27
C ILE A 193 -3.75 -19.25 3.60
N HIS A 194 -4.91 -18.65 3.33
CA HIS A 194 -5.03 -17.28 2.83
C HIS A 194 -6.05 -16.54 3.69
N ASP A 195 -7.04 -15.92 3.07
CA ASP A 195 -8.03 -15.10 3.76
C ASP A 195 -9.24 -15.89 4.27
N SER A 196 -9.04 -17.20 4.51
CA SER A 196 -10.02 -18.14 5.05
C SER A 196 -9.93 -18.26 6.57
N SER A 197 -11.02 -18.73 7.17
CA SER A 197 -11.09 -18.94 8.62
C SER A 197 -10.14 -20.03 9.10
N MET A 198 -9.67 -19.91 10.35
CA MET A 198 -8.89 -20.95 11.01
C MET A 198 -9.67 -22.29 11.05
N GLU A 199 -9.00 -23.37 10.62
CA GLU A 199 -9.58 -24.72 10.68
C GLU A 199 -9.63 -25.30 12.11
N GLY A 200 -10.32 -26.44 12.24
CA GLY A 200 -10.42 -27.21 13.48
C GLY A 200 -11.71 -26.98 14.28
N GLY A 201 -12.60 -26.10 13.81
CA GLY A 201 -13.94 -25.90 14.38
C GLY A 201 -13.91 -25.63 15.89
N GLY A 202 -14.97 -26.08 16.57
CA GLY A 202 -15.15 -25.94 18.01
C GLY A 202 -15.94 -24.68 18.40
N THR A 203 -16.34 -24.65 19.67
CA THR A 203 -16.97 -23.50 20.32
C THR A 203 -16.03 -22.29 20.39
N THR A 204 -16.57 -21.10 20.61
CA THR A 204 -15.77 -19.87 20.80
C THR A 204 -14.70 -20.04 21.88
N ALA A 205 -15.04 -20.71 23.01
CA ALA A 205 -14.10 -20.94 24.10
C ALA A 205 -12.92 -21.84 23.69
N GLU A 206 -13.19 -22.90 22.91
CA GLU A 206 -12.14 -23.78 22.38
C GLU A 206 -11.25 -23.08 21.36
N GLN A 207 -11.82 -22.23 20.50
CA GLN A 207 -11.06 -21.42 19.55
C GLN A 207 -10.18 -20.38 20.25
N VAL A 208 -10.69 -19.74 21.32
CA VAL A 208 -9.91 -18.84 22.18
C VAL A 208 -8.75 -19.59 22.83
N ALA A 209 -9.01 -20.71 23.49
CA ALA A 209 -7.96 -21.51 24.14
C ALA A 209 -6.89 -21.98 23.14
N ARG A 210 -7.31 -22.35 21.92
CA ARG A 210 -6.39 -22.71 20.83
C ARG A 210 -5.47 -21.56 20.44
N LEU A 211 -6.01 -20.35 20.27
CA LEU A 211 -5.20 -19.16 19.96
C LEU A 211 -4.22 -18.81 21.08
N GLU A 212 -4.61 -18.98 22.35
CA GLU A 212 -3.71 -18.77 23.49
C GLU A 212 -2.55 -19.77 23.51
N ASP A 213 -2.78 -21.06 23.19
CA ASP A 213 -1.67 -22.03 23.01
C ASP A 213 -0.79 -21.64 21.83
N ILE A 214 -1.37 -21.26 20.69
CA ILE A 214 -0.62 -20.82 19.51
C ILE A 214 0.30 -19.64 19.86
N PHE A 215 -0.19 -18.63 20.59
CA PHE A 215 0.64 -17.53 21.06
C PHE A 215 1.79 -18.00 21.94
N ALA A 216 1.53 -18.93 22.87
CA ALA A 216 2.57 -19.48 23.74
C ALA A 216 3.66 -20.20 22.94
N GLN A 217 3.29 -21.04 21.96
CA GLN A 217 4.24 -21.77 21.13
C GLN A 217 5.06 -20.85 20.23
N GLN A 218 4.41 -19.89 19.56
CA GLN A 218 5.08 -18.91 18.71
C GLN A 218 6.09 -18.08 19.53
N ARG A 219 5.70 -17.61 20.71
CA ARG A 219 6.61 -16.87 21.59
C ARG A 219 7.77 -17.71 22.09
N ALA A 220 7.56 -19.00 22.33
CA ALA A 220 8.65 -19.91 22.67
C ALA A 220 9.65 -20.06 21.51
N MET A 221 9.21 -20.06 20.25
CA MET A 221 10.10 -20.03 19.07
C MET A 221 10.91 -18.74 19.00
N LEU A 222 10.27 -17.59 19.21
CA LEU A 222 10.95 -16.29 19.25
C LEU A 222 12.00 -16.24 20.37
N ALA A 223 11.66 -16.78 21.54
CA ALA A 223 12.58 -16.87 22.67
C ALA A 223 13.85 -17.69 22.35
N ARG A 224 13.69 -18.80 21.61
CA ARG A 224 14.82 -19.67 21.23
C ARG A 224 15.72 -19.07 20.17
N HIS A 225 15.15 -18.41 19.17
CA HIS A 225 15.85 -18.10 17.92
C HIS A 225 16.12 -16.61 17.68
N VAL A 226 15.43 -15.71 18.39
CA VAL A 226 15.51 -14.26 18.16
C VAL A 226 16.03 -13.52 19.40
N ASN A 227 15.32 -13.63 20.53
CA ASN A 227 15.73 -13.01 21.79
C ASN A 227 15.15 -13.79 22.97
N PRO A 228 15.96 -14.21 23.97
CA PRO A 228 15.49 -14.96 25.14
C PRO A 228 14.31 -14.31 25.87
N ASN A 229 14.19 -12.98 25.82
CA ASN A 229 12.99 -12.27 26.22
C ASN A 229 12.13 -11.93 25.00
N PRO A 230 11.07 -12.71 24.69
CA PRO A 230 10.22 -12.44 23.53
C PRO A 230 9.52 -11.08 23.63
N ALA A 231 9.35 -10.49 24.81
CA ALA A 231 8.76 -9.14 24.93
C ALA A 231 9.61 -8.01 24.34
N LEU A 232 10.88 -8.28 24.01
CA LEU A 232 11.75 -7.35 23.28
C LEU A 232 11.69 -7.56 21.76
N VAL A 233 11.02 -8.61 21.28
CA VAL A 233 10.84 -8.91 19.85
C VAL A 233 9.56 -8.24 19.36
N PRO A 234 9.60 -7.41 18.30
CA PRO A 234 8.39 -6.81 17.74
C PRO A 234 7.40 -7.89 17.28
N GLN A 235 6.19 -7.82 17.80
CA GLN A 235 5.11 -8.77 17.51
C GLN A 235 3.81 -8.02 17.25
N VAL A 236 3.04 -8.50 16.28
CA VAL A 236 1.73 -7.95 15.95
C VAL A 236 0.67 -9.05 16.01
N PHE A 237 -0.52 -8.69 16.47
CA PHE A 237 -1.71 -9.51 16.33
C PHE A 237 -2.79 -8.68 15.64
N VAL A 238 -3.34 -9.24 14.56
CA VAL A 238 -4.35 -8.57 13.73
C VAL A 238 -5.69 -9.30 13.92
N PRO A 239 -6.58 -8.82 14.80
CA PRO A 239 -7.91 -9.40 14.97
C PRO A 239 -8.79 -9.03 13.78
N TYR A 240 -8.60 -9.73 12.66
CA TYR A 240 -9.29 -9.49 11.40
C TYR A 240 -10.37 -10.53 11.13
N LYS A 241 -11.48 -10.09 10.51
CA LYS A 241 -12.64 -10.93 10.15
C LYS A 241 -13.14 -11.80 11.32
N GLU A 242 -13.05 -13.12 11.21
CA GLU A 242 -13.55 -14.09 12.19
C GLU A 242 -12.78 -14.07 13.51
N VAL A 243 -11.56 -13.54 13.53
CA VAL A 243 -10.72 -13.47 14.74
C VAL A 243 -11.17 -12.34 15.67
N LEU A 244 -11.82 -11.29 15.15
CA LEU A 244 -12.28 -10.16 15.96
C LEU A 244 -13.32 -10.58 17.03
N PRO A 245 -14.36 -11.36 16.70
CA PRO A 245 -15.24 -11.93 17.71
C PRO A 245 -14.53 -12.76 18.78
N LEU A 246 -13.47 -13.51 18.43
CA LEU A 246 -12.69 -14.28 19.40
C LEU A 246 -11.94 -13.36 20.37
N TYR A 247 -11.38 -12.28 19.86
CA TYR A 247 -10.79 -11.24 20.70
C TYR A 247 -11.82 -10.64 21.67
N GLN A 248 -13.00 -10.28 21.17
CA GLN A 248 -14.08 -9.73 21.97
C GLN A 248 -14.67 -10.73 22.98
N ALA A 249 -14.53 -12.03 22.73
CA ALA A 249 -14.94 -13.11 23.64
C ALA A 249 -13.94 -13.36 24.80
N GLY A 250 -12.88 -12.55 24.92
CA GLY A 250 -11.95 -12.61 26.06
C GLY A 250 -10.62 -13.28 25.78
N LEU A 251 -10.22 -13.43 24.52
CA LEU A 251 -8.88 -13.90 24.14
C LEU A 251 -7.79 -13.06 24.80
N LYS A 252 -6.88 -13.70 25.52
CA LYS A 252 -5.75 -13.01 26.18
C LYS A 252 -4.57 -12.89 25.23
N VAL A 253 -4.38 -11.68 24.70
CA VAL A 253 -3.19 -11.33 23.92
C VAL A 253 -2.09 -10.81 24.89
N PRO A 254 -0.86 -11.36 24.87
CA PRO A 254 0.24 -10.91 25.73
C PRO A 254 0.48 -9.40 25.62
N ASP A 255 0.72 -8.71 26.73
CA ASP A 255 0.63 -7.24 26.83
C ASP A 255 1.57 -6.48 25.87
N ASP A 256 2.75 -7.04 25.61
CA ASP A 256 3.79 -6.48 24.73
C ASP A 256 3.49 -6.63 23.22
N VAL A 257 2.48 -7.42 22.86
CA VAL A 257 2.06 -7.62 21.46
C VAL A 257 1.20 -6.44 21.01
N THR A 258 1.58 -5.82 19.90
CA THR A 258 0.83 -4.72 19.29
C THR A 258 -0.48 -5.24 18.70
N LEU A 259 -1.60 -4.63 19.10
CA LEU A 259 -2.90 -4.87 18.47
C LEU A 259 -3.02 -4.02 17.20
N VAL A 260 -3.11 -4.65 16.03
CA VAL A 260 -3.25 -3.94 14.75
C VAL A 260 -4.71 -3.98 14.31
N TRP A 261 -5.40 -2.85 14.41
CA TRP A 261 -6.79 -2.71 13.99
C TRP A 261 -6.89 -2.60 12.47
N VAL A 262 -8.02 -3.03 11.90
CA VAL A 262 -8.23 -3.03 10.45
C VAL A 262 -9.40 -2.14 10.09
N ASP A 263 -9.31 -1.51 8.92
CA ASP A 263 -10.47 -0.89 8.29
C ASP A 263 -11.46 -1.92 7.73
N ASP A 264 -12.52 -1.42 7.12
CA ASP A 264 -13.53 -2.21 6.41
C ASP A 264 -13.12 -2.50 4.96
N ASN A 265 -11.82 -2.41 4.69
CA ASN A 265 -11.19 -2.51 3.38
C ASN A 265 -11.53 -1.36 2.41
N HIS A 266 -12.30 -0.37 2.85
CA HIS A 266 -12.69 0.81 2.05
C HIS A 266 -12.29 2.11 2.74
N GLY A 267 -11.34 2.02 3.67
CA GLY A 267 -10.79 3.16 4.37
C GLY A 267 -11.63 3.64 5.55
N TYR A 268 -12.44 2.81 6.21
CA TYR A 268 -13.07 3.15 7.49
C TYR A 268 -12.70 2.18 8.61
N ILE A 269 -12.01 2.68 9.63
CA ILE A 269 -11.47 1.85 10.72
C ILE A 269 -12.62 1.25 11.55
N ARG A 270 -12.63 -0.09 11.67
CA ARG A 270 -13.75 -0.84 12.29
C ARG A 270 -13.73 -0.79 13.81
N GLN A 271 -12.55 -0.80 14.39
CA GLN A 271 -12.34 -0.75 15.83
C GLN A 271 -11.10 0.08 16.15
N LEU A 272 -11.13 0.78 17.27
CA LEU A 272 -10.00 1.49 17.86
C LEU A 272 -9.81 1.04 19.29
N SER A 273 -8.61 1.26 19.82
CA SER A 273 -8.28 0.87 21.19
C SER A 273 -9.16 1.61 22.22
N ASN A 274 -9.82 0.84 23.07
CA ASN A 274 -10.52 1.35 24.24
C ASN A 274 -9.53 1.83 25.33
N ALA A 275 -10.04 2.40 26.42
CA ALA A 275 -9.20 2.98 27.48
C ALA A 275 -8.26 1.97 28.17
N THR A 276 -8.62 0.69 28.21
CA THR A 276 -7.77 -0.38 28.76
C THR A 276 -6.71 -0.80 27.75
N GLU A 277 -7.11 -1.01 26.49
CA GLU A 277 -6.20 -1.40 25.41
C GLU A 277 -5.10 -0.35 25.16
N ARG A 278 -5.42 0.94 25.32
CA ARG A 278 -4.44 2.04 25.22
C ARG A 278 -3.35 2.02 26.28
N LYS A 279 -3.52 1.25 27.36
CA LYS A 279 -2.51 1.12 28.44
C LYS A 279 -1.53 -0.03 28.20
N ARG A 280 -1.78 -0.89 27.20
CA ARG A 280 -0.92 -2.03 26.88
C ARG A 280 0.46 -1.55 26.44
N SER A 281 1.51 -2.21 26.91
CA SER A 281 2.90 -1.87 26.57
C SER A 281 3.21 -2.07 25.09
N GLY A 282 2.55 -3.04 24.44
CA GLY A 282 2.63 -3.28 23.01
C GLY A 282 1.94 -2.21 22.16
N GLY A 283 1.12 -1.34 22.75
CA GLY A 283 0.32 -0.32 22.08
C GLY A 283 -0.59 -0.88 20.98
N SER A 284 -0.96 -0.03 20.02
CA SER A 284 -1.77 -0.44 18.87
C SER A 284 -1.31 0.17 17.55
N GLY A 285 -1.84 -0.38 16.47
CA GLY A 285 -1.56 0.00 15.10
C GLY A 285 -2.79 -0.07 14.21
N VAL A 286 -2.59 0.19 12.92
CA VAL A 286 -3.63 0.15 11.89
C VAL A 286 -3.10 -0.54 10.64
N TYR A 287 -3.89 -1.47 10.10
CA TYR A 287 -3.83 -1.94 8.73
C TYR A 287 -4.96 -1.28 7.92
N TYR A 288 -4.59 -0.50 6.91
CA TYR A 288 -5.52 0.38 6.17
C TYR A 288 -5.42 0.15 4.66
N HIS A 289 -6.53 0.20 3.94
CA HIS A 289 -6.55 -0.09 2.51
C HIS A 289 -6.56 1.16 1.64
N LEU A 290 -5.58 1.25 0.73
CA LEU A 290 -5.57 2.18 -0.41
C LEU A 290 -5.87 1.48 -1.75
N SER A 291 -5.77 0.14 -1.75
CA SER A 291 -6.19 -0.81 -2.78
C SER A 291 -6.85 -2.01 -2.10
N TYR A 292 -7.80 -2.68 -2.77
CA TYR A 292 -8.41 -3.89 -2.21
C TYR A 292 -9.08 -4.78 -3.26
N TRP A 293 -8.81 -6.08 -3.17
CA TRP A 293 -9.60 -7.16 -3.76
C TRP A 293 -10.63 -7.70 -2.75
N GLY A 294 -11.92 -7.44 -3.01
CA GLY A 294 -12.99 -8.14 -2.31
C GLY A 294 -14.33 -7.43 -2.33
N ALA A 295 -15.23 -7.86 -1.45
CA ALA A 295 -16.59 -7.33 -1.37
C ALA A 295 -16.63 -5.88 -0.84
N PRO A 296 -17.61 -5.06 -1.26
CA PRO A 296 -18.68 -5.38 -2.23
C PRO A 296 -18.21 -5.41 -3.69
N GLN A 297 -17.07 -4.78 -4.00
CA GLN A 297 -16.40 -4.83 -5.28
C GLN A 297 -14.95 -4.36 -5.12
N ASP A 298 -14.05 -4.88 -5.96
CA ASP A 298 -12.63 -4.53 -5.92
C ASP A 298 -12.38 -3.12 -6.46
N TYR A 299 -11.37 -2.44 -5.93
CA TYR A 299 -10.83 -1.21 -6.51
C TYR A 299 -9.31 -1.32 -6.64
N LEU A 300 -8.89 -1.84 -7.80
CA LEU A 300 -7.51 -2.28 -8.08
C LEU A 300 -6.86 -1.50 -9.22
N TRP A 301 -7.59 -0.64 -9.95
CA TRP A 301 -7.08 -0.02 -11.16
C TRP A 301 -6.51 1.38 -10.90
N LEU A 302 -7.28 2.25 -10.23
CA LEU A 302 -6.89 3.66 -10.03
C LEU A 302 -6.90 4.07 -8.56
N GLY A 303 -5.95 4.93 -8.19
CA GLY A 303 -5.92 5.59 -6.88
C GLY A 303 -7.12 6.49 -6.68
N SER A 304 -8.01 6.11 -5.76
CA SER A 304 -9.30 6.79 -5.56
C SER A 304 -9.62 7.06 -4.09
N THR A 305 -8.64 6.88 -3.20
CA THR A 305 -8.79 7.14 -1.76
C THR A 305 -8.33 8.56 -1.45
N SER A 306 -9.27 9.42 -1.05
CA SER A 306 -9.00 10.83 -0.82
C SER A 306 -8.04 11.06 0.36
N PRO A 307 -7.04 11.97 0.22
CA PRO A 307 -6.20 12.40 1.35
C PRO A 307 -7.02 12.86 2.57
N ALA A 308 -8.18 13.49 2.37
CA ALA A 308 -9.04 13.92 3.48
C ALA A 308 -9.62 12.74 4.29
N LEU A 309 -10.01 11.64 3.63
CA LEU A 309 -10.49 10.44 4.31
C LEU A 309 -9.35 9.78 5.09
N THR A 310 -8.19 9.59 4.45
CA THR A 310 -7.01 9.03 5.10
C THR A 310 -6.59 9.88 6.29
N ALA A 311 -6.59 11.21 6.17
CA ALA A 311 -6.30 12.10 7.28
C ALA A 311 -7.26 11.91 8.45
N TYR A 312 -8.57 11.89 8.17
CA TYR A 312 -9.60 11.74 9.17
C TYR A 312 -9.46 10.43 9.96
N GLU A 313 -9.36 9.30 9.26
CA GLU A 313 -9.32 7.98 9.89
C GLU A 313 -8.01 7.73 10.62
N MET A 314 -6.88 8.09 10.02
CA MET A 314 -5.56 7.83 10.61
C MET A 314 -5.28 8.76 11.79
N GLN A 315 -5.69 10.03 11.76
CA GLN A 315 -5.57 10.92 12.92
C GLN A 315 -6.52 10.51 14.05
N LYS A 316 -7.73 10.05 13.73
CA LYS A 316 -8.64 9.44 14.70
C LYS A 316 -8.00 8.22 15.37
N ALA A 317 -7.32 7.36 14.61
CA ALA A 317 -6.59 6.23 15.16
C ALA A 317 -5.42 6.64 16.04
N TYR A 318 -4.63 7.62 15.60
CA TYR A 318 -3.52 8.19 16.38
C TYR A 318 -4.01 8.75 17.72
N ALA A 319 -5.11 9.51 17.73
CA ALA A 319 -5.73 10.06 18.93
C ALA A 319 -6.21 8.97 19.91
N TYR A 320 -6.48 7.76 19.39
CA TYR A 320 -6.81 6.56 20.18
C TYR A 320 -5.59 5.68 20.48
N GLY A 321 -4.37 6.23 20.36
CA GLY A 321 -3.13 5.57 20.78
C GLY A 321 -2.55 4.57 19.77
N ALA A 322 -3.07 4.53 18.54
CA ALA A 322 -2.52 3.68 17.50
C ALA A 322 -1.28 4.33 16.86
N ASP A 323 -0.14 4.27 17.55
CA ASP A 323 1.12 4.92 17.17
C ASP A 323 2.29 3.93 16.99
N ARG A 324 2.03 2.62 17.07
CA ARG A 324 3.07 1.59 16.98
C ARG A 324 3.32 1.15 15.54
N VAL A 325 2.29 0.73 14.82
CA VAL A 325 2.40 0.16 13.46
C VAL A 325 1.31 0.73 12.56
N TRP A 326 1.67 1.45 11.50
CA TRP A 326 0.77 1.77 10.39
C TRP A 326 1.27 1.08 9.13
N VAL A 327 0.41 0.24 8.54
CA VAL A 327 0.69 -0.46 7.28
C VAL A 327 -0.46 -0.24 6.31
N PHE A 328 -0.11 0.18 5.10
CA PHE A 328 -1.08 0.53 4.07
C PHE A 328 -1.06 -0.52 2.95
N ASN A 329 -2.19 -1.17 2.65
CA ASN A 329 -2.31 -1.96 1.42
C ASN A 329 -2.23 -1.01 0.23
N VAL A 330 -1.20 -1.17 -0.61
CA VAL A 330 -0.94 -0.29 -1.74
C VAL A 330 -1.12 -0.95 -3.10
N GLY A 331 -1.69 -2.16 -3.15
CA GLY A 331 -1.78 -2.90 -4.40
C GLY A 331 -0.38 -3.08 -5.01
N ASP A 332 -0.27 -2.66 -6.27
CA ASP A 332 0.95 -2.68 -7.08
C ASP A 332 1.90 -1.48 -6.87
N ILE A 333 1.68 -0.64 -5.85
CA ILE A 333 2.33 0.68 -5.63
C ILE A 333 1.85 1.73 -6.65
N LYS A 334 1.88 1.41 -7.95
CA LYS A 334 1.40 2.28 -9.03
C LYS A 334 -0.03 1.88 -9.41
N PRO A 335 -0.97 2.80 -9.71
CA PRO A 335 -0.81 4.26 -9.83
C PRO A 335 -1.32 5.02 -8.58
N ILE A 336 -1.01 4.54 -7.37
CA ILE A 336 -1.48 5.14 -6.12
C ILE A 336 -0.39 5.91 -5.36
N GLU A 337 0.58 6.44 -6.10
CA GLU A 337 1.77 7.10 -5.55
C GLU A 337 1.40 8.25 -4.60
N LYS A 338 0.35 9.01 -4.94
CA LYS A 338 -0.12 10.18 -4.17
C LYS A 338 -0.71 9.77 -2.83
N GLU A 339 -1.54 8.73 -2.83
CA GLU A 339 -2.20 8.17 -1.67
C GLU A 339 -1.18 7.54 -0.71
N MET A 340 -0.25 6.75 -1.27
CA MET A 340 0.85 6.14 -0.53
C MET A 340 1.76 7.19 0.10
N GLU A 341 2.19 8.20 -0.67
CA GLU A 341 3.02 9.28 -0.15
C GLU A 341 2.32 10.07 0.95
N PHE A 342 1.05 10.43 0.75
CA PHE A 342 0.27 11.12 1.76
C PHE A 342 0.21 10.33 3.07
N ALA A 343 -0.14 9.04 2.97
CA ALA A 343 -0.27 8.14 4.11
C ALA A 343 1.05 8.00 4.90
N LEU A 344 2.18 7.82 4.19
CA LEU A 344 3.49 7.67 4.83
C LEU A 344 4.04 9.00 5.40
N ARG A 345 3.82 10.13 4.73
CA ARG A 345 4.17 11.46 5.26
C ARG A 345 3.35 11.78 6.52
N LEU A 346 2.06 11.43 6.54
CA LEU A 346 1.21 11.57 7.72
C LEU A 346 1.67 10.65 8.87
N ALA A 347 2.09 9.41 8.57
CA ALA A 347 2.64 8.50 9.57
C ALA A 347 3.95 9.01 10.20
N TYR A 348 4.76 9.73 9.41
CA TYR A 348 6.00 10.35 9.89
C TYR A 348 5.73 11.59 10.75
N ASP A 349 4.83 12.49 10.32
CA ASP A 349 4.40 13.65 11.11
C ASP A 349 2.88 13.82 11.03
N THR A 350 2.18 13.30 12.04
CA THR A 350 0.72 13.34 12.13
C THR A 350 0.17 14.77 12.29
N SER A 351 1.01 15.73 12.67
CA SER A 351 0.63 17.15 12.79
C SER A 351 0.77 17.93 11.48
N ARG A 352 1.45 17.38 10.46
CA ARG A 352 1.76 18.08 9.21
C ARG A 352 0.52 18.40 8.38
N TYR A 353 -0.46 17.49 8.36
CA TYR A 353 -1.68 17.64 7.56
C TYR A 353 -2.94 17.47 8.43
N PRO A 354 -3.37 18.53 9.15
CA PRO A 354 -4.66 18.52 9.85
C PRO A 354 -5.80 18.14 8.90
N VAL A 355 -6.83 17.47 9.41
CA VAL A 355 -7.94 16.90 8.61
C VAL A 355 -8.57 17.92 7.65
N ASP A 356 -8.87 19.13 8.13
CA ASP A 356 -9.48 20.22 7.37
C ASP A 356 -8.57 20.80 6.27
N LYS A 357 -7.26 20.52 6.34
CA LYS A 357 -6.24 20.98 5.39
C LYS A 357 -5.56 19.85 4.63
N ALA A 358 -6.00 18.60 4.80
CA ALA A 358 -5.35 17.43 4.21
C ALA A 358 -5.24 17.50 2.69
N MET A 359 -6.23 18.09 2.01
CA MET A 359 -6.20 18.28 0.55
C MET A 359 -5.15 19.29 0.09
N GLY A 360 -4.59 20.11 0.99
CA GLY A 360 -3.46 21.01 0.73
C GLY A 360 -2.17 20.25 0.39
N PHE A 361 -2.06 18.98 0.78
CA PHE A 361 -0.99 18.09 0.34
C PHE A 361 -0.82 18.09 -1.18
N LEU A 362 -1.91 18.19 -1.94
CA LEU A 362 -1.85 18.15 -3.41
C LEU A 362 -1.18 19.39 -4.01
N ASP A 363 -1.22 20.54 -3.31
CA ASP A 363 -0.49 21.74 -3.72
C ASP A 363 1.02 21.54 -3.51
N ASP A 364 1.40 21.05 -2.33
CA ASP A 364 2.80 20.74 -1.99
C ASP A 364 3.36 19.68 -2.94
N TRP A 365 2.64 18.58 -3.10
CA TRP A 365 3.02 17.46 -3.95
C TRP A 365 3.16 17.87 -5.42
N ALA A 366 2.23 18.68 -5.95
CA ALA A 366 2.33 19.16 -7.32
C ALA A 366 3.53 20.11 -7.50
N SER A 367 3.82 20.95 -6.51
CA SER A 367 4.99 21.83 -6.53
C SER A 367 6.30 21.03 -6.45
N GLU A 368 6.37 20.01 -5.58
CA GLU A 368 7.54 19.15 -5.43
C GLU A 368 7.87 18.38 -6.72
N ASN A 369 6.85 17.92 -7.46
CA ASN A 369 7.05 17.05 -8.63
C ASN A 369 7.03 17.76 -10.00
N PHE A 370 6.34 18.89 -10.13
CA PHE A 370 6.18 19.61 -11.42
C PHE A 370 6.59 21.09 -11.37
N GLY A 371 7.06 21.56 -10.22
CA GLY A 371 7.44 22.96 -10.00
C GLY A 371 6.24 23.88 -9.74
N SER A 372 6.54 25.03 -9.14
CA SER A 372 5.53 25.97 -8.65
C SER A 372 4.65 26.60 -9.74
N GLN A 373 5.15 26.68 -10.98
CA GLN A 373 4.43 27.28 -12.12
C GLN A 373 3.12 26.54 -12.44
N HIS A 374 3.14 25.20 -12.40
CA HIS A 374 1.98 24.36 -12.75
C HIS A 374 1.31 23.74 -11.52
N ALA A 375 1.87 23.91 -10.32
CA ALA A 375 1.38 23.29 -9.09
C ALA A 375 -0.11 23.53 -8.81
N LYS A 376 -0.56 24.79 -8.84
CA LYS A 376 -1.96 25.15 -8.52
C LYS A 376 -2.97 24.54 -9.50
N PRO A 377 -2.81 24.66 -10.84
CA PRO A 377 -3.67 23.96 -11.80
C PRO A 377 -3.71 22.45 -11.61
N ILE A 378 -2.56 21.81 -11.37
CA ILE A 378 -2.47 20.36 -11.15
C ILE A 378 -3.22 19.97 -9.87
N ALA A 379 -2.99 20.69 -8.77
CA ALA A 379 -3.66 20.43 -7.50
C ALA A 379 -5.18 20.61 -7.61
N ALA A 380 -5.66 21.60 -8.38
CA ALA A 380 -7.09 21.80 -8.62
C ALA A 380 -7.72 20.62 -9.37
N ILE A 381 -7.08 20.13 -10.43
CA ILE A 381 -7.50 18.93 -11.17
C ILE A 381 -7.59 17.72 -10.23
N LEU A 382 -6.56 17.50 -9.41
CA LEU A 382 -6.50 16.34 -8.51
C LEU A 382 -7.53 16.43 -7.37
N LYS A 383 -7.76 17.63 -6.80
CA LYS A 383 -8.81 17.85 -5.79
C LYS A 383 -10.19 17.48 -6.34
N GLU A 384 -10.48 17.89 -7.56
CA GLU A 384 -11.74 17.60 -8.22
C GLU A 384 -11.86 16.12 -8.63
N TYR A 385 -10.77 15.52 -9.10
CA TYR A 385 -10.67 14.07 -9.33
C TYR A 385 -11.03 13.27 -8.08
N TYR A 386 -10.45 13.61 -6.92
CA TYR A 386 -10.76 12.94 -5.66
C TYR A 386 -12.19 13.20 -5.19
N ARG A 387 -12.74 14.40 -5.38
CA ARG A 387 -14.15 14.69 -5.08
C ARG A 387 -15.09 13.76 -5.88
N LEU A 388 -14.84 13.60 -7.17
CA LEU A 388 -15.65 12.78 -8.07
C LEU A 388 -15.47 11.27 -7.82
N ALA A 389 -14.23 10.82 -7.62
CA ALA A 389 -13.89 9.41 -7.36
C ALA A 389 -14.37 8.95 -5.97
N ARG A 390 -14.45 9.86 -5.00
CA ARG A 390 -14.94 9.55 -3.65
C ARG A 390 -16.44 9.26 -3.62
N GLN A 391 -17.22 9.90 -4.50
CA GLN A 391 -18.66 9.63 -4.65
C GLN A 391 -18.87 8.21 -5.16
N VAL A 392 -18.20 7.87 -6.27
CA VAL A 392 -18.21 6.54 -6.88
C VAL A 392 -16.85 6.31 -7.53
N LYS A 393 -16.12 5.29 -7.06
CA LYS A 393 -14.84 4.87 -7.64
C LYS A 393 -15.06 4.43 -9.10
N PRO A 394 -14.08 4.62 -10.01
CA PRO A 394 -14.20 4.19 -11.40
C PRO A 394 -14.67 2.73 -11.55
N GLU A 395 -14.18 1.84 -10.72
CA GLU A 395 -14.49 0.41 -10.69
C GLU A 395 -15.91 0.13 -10.17
N HIS A 396 -16.46 1.02 -9.35
CA HIS A 396 -17.78 0.86 -8.73
C HIS A 396 -18.88 1.56 -9.54
N SER A 397 -18.56 2.11 -10.71
CA SER A 397 -19.46 2.92 -11.52
C SER A 397 -20.72 2.18 -11.99
N ASN A 398 -20.72 0.84 -12.01
CA ASN A 398 -21.89 0.00 -12.29
C ASN A 398 -22.74 -0.35 -11.04
N ARG A 399 -22.36 0.12 -9.85
CA ARG A 399 -23.07 -0.14 -8.59
C ARG A 399 -24.02 0.98 -8.18
N VAL A 400 -23.98 2.11 -8.89
CA VAL A 400 -24.76 3.30 -8.58
C VAL A 400 -25.54 3.73 -9.80
N THR A 401 -26.82 4.03 -9.61
CA THR A 401 -27.68 4.60 -10.65
C THR A 401 -27.80 6.10 -10.41
N PHE A 402 -27.19 6.90 -11.30
CA PHE A 402 -27.33 8.34 -11.31
C PHE A 402 -28.59 8.78 -12.06
N THR A 403 -29.25 9.83 -11.59
CA THR A 403 -30.29 10.54 -12.35
C THR A 403 -29.70 11.15 -13.64
N PRO A 404 -30.51 11.42 -14.68
CA PRO A 404 -30.02 12.04 -15.92
C PRO A 404 -29.28 13.37 -15.70
N GLN A 405 -29.71 14.17 -14.73
CA GLN A 405 -29.05 15.43 -14.37
C GLN A 405 -27.67 15.18 -13.75
N GLU A 406 -27.57 14.24 -12.80
CA GLU A 406 -26.29 13.86 -12.18
C GLU A 406 -25.32 13.27 -13.21
N GLN A 407 -25.81 12.43 -14.13
CA GLN A 407 -25.00 11.90 -15.24
C GLN A 407 -24.43 13.05 -16.08
N THR A 408 -25.27 14.00 -16.46
CA THR A 408 -24.86 15.16 -17.28
C THR A 408 -23.80 15.99 -16.57
N GLN A 409 -24.02 16.32 -15.30
CA GLN A 409 -23.08 17.10 -14.50
C GLN A 409 -21.76 16.34 -14.30
N ARG A 410 -21.82 15.06 -13.92
CA ARG A 410 -20.65 14.22 -13.69
C ARG A 410 -19.80 14.07 -14.95
N LEU A 411 -20.42 13.88 -16.12
CA LEU A 411 -19.70 13.85 -17.40
C LEU A 411 -19.07 15.22 -17.72
N ALA A 412 -19.75 16.33 -17.42
CA ALA A 412 -19.21 17.66 -17.63
C ALA A 412 -18.00 17.94 -16.73
N ASP A 413 -18.07 17.57 -15.45
CA ASP A 413 -16.98 17.74 -14.48
C ASP A 413 -15.75 16.93 -14.88
N TYR A 414 -15.92 15.63 -15.20
CA TYR A 414 -14.83 14.79 -15.69
C TYR A 414 -14.22 15.29 -17.00
N ARG A 415 -15.06 15.75 -17.94
CA ARG A 415 -14.58 16.34 -19.21
C ARG A 415 -13.79 17.63 -18.97
N ALA A 416 -14.17 18.44 -17.98
CA ALA A 416 -13.45 19.65 -17.62
C ALA A 416 -12.04 19.32 -17.13
N ILE A 417 -11.89 18.45 -16.13
CA ILE A 417 -10.57 18.10 -15.59
C ILE A 417 -9.71 17.31 -16.57
N SER A 418 -10.31 16.48 -17.43
CA SER A 418 -9.60 15.77 -18.50
C SER A 418 -8.98 16.75 -19.51
N ARG A 419 -9.75 17.74 -19.98
CA ARG A 419 -9.24 18.76 -20.92
C ARG A 419 -8.17 19.64 -20.29
N GLN A 420 -8.34 20.01 -19.02
CA GLN A 420 -7.33 20.78 -18.29
C GLN A 420 -6.02 19.99 -18.16
N ALA A 421 -6.10 18.69 -17.83
CA ALA A 421 -4.92 17.82 -17.76
C ALA A 421 -4.24 17.65 -19.12
N GLU A 422 -4.99 17.44 -20.20
CA GLU A 422 -4.45 17.36 -21.56
C GLU A 422 -3.77 18.67 -22.00
N ALA A 423 -4.37 19.82 -21.70
CA ALA A 423 -3.80 21.13 -22.01
C ALA A 423 -2.49 21.37 -21.25
N LEU A 424 -2.42 20.99 -19.97
CA LEU A 424 -1.17 21.06 -19.20
C LEU A 424 -0.11 20.11 -19.77
N TYR A 425 -0.47 18.86 -20.05
CA TYR A 425 0.44 17.89 -20.65
C TYR A 425 1.07 18.38 -21.97
N ALA A 426 0.29 19.10 -22.79
CA ALA A 426 0.78 19.70 -24.03
C ALA A 426 1.84 20.79 -23.77
N GLN A 427 1.68 21.59 -22.71
CA GLN A 427 2.56 22.70 -22.34
C GLN A 427 3.82 22.28 -21.58
N LEU A 428 3.80 21.11 -20.93
CA LEU A 428 4.93 20.65 -20.12
C LEU A 428 6.17 20.34 -20.97
N PRO A 429 7.38 20.59 -20.43
CA PRO A 429 8.61 20.22 -21.10
C PRO A 429 8.71 18.68 -21.23
N ALA A 430 9.39 18.21 -22.27
CA ALA A 430 9.47 16.79 -22.61
C ALA A 430 9.94 15.91 -21.44
N ASN A 431 10.85 16.42 -20.60
CA ASN A 431 11.37 15.70 -19.43
C ASN A 431 10.36 15.52 -18.29
N GLN A 432 9.22 16.21 -18.29
CA GLN A 432 8.15 16.05 -17.29
C GLN A 432 6.93 15.29 -17.82
N LYS A 433 6.86 15.04 -19.13
CA LYS A 433 5.68 14.42 -19.75
C LYS A 433 5.42 13.00 -19.24
N ASP A 434 6.43 12.14 -19.14
CA ASP A 434 6.23 10.78 -18.63
C ASP A 434 5.71 10.77 -17.19
N ALA A 435 6.28 11.60 -16.31
CA ALA A 435 5.82 11.75 -14.92
C ALA A 435 4.38 12.28 -14.85
N PHE A 436 4.06 13.30 -15.65
CA PHE A 436 2.71 13.86 -15.70
C PHE A 436 1.70 12.87 -16.26
N PHE A 437 2.09 12.10 -17.28
CA PHE A 437 1.25 11.10 -17.90
C PHE A 437 0.81 10.07 -16.85
N GLN A 438 1.74 9.46 -16.12
CA GLN A 438 1.38 8.43 -15.14
C GLN A 438 0.73 8.99 -13.88
N LEU A 439 1.17 10.14 -13.36
CA LEU A 439 0.73 10.62 -12.05
C LEU A 439 -0.58 11.43 -12.10
N VAL A 440 -0.90 12.05 -13.24
CA VAL A 440 -2.03 12.98 -13.39
C VAL A 440 -2.91 12.59 -14.58
N LEU A 441 -2.36 12.54 -15.79
CA LEU A 441 -3.17 12.42 -17.01
C LEU A 441 -3.88 11.07 -17.11
N TYR A 442 -3.15 9.97 -16.91
CA TYR A 442 -3.67 8.61 -16.98
C TYR A 442 -4.84 8.39 -16.00
N PRO A 443 -4.70 8.62 -14.68
CA PRO A 443 -5.81 8.40 -13.75
C PRO A 443 -7.00 9.32 -14.02
N VAL A 444 -6.78 10.59 -14.38
CA VAL A 444 -7.86 11.54 -14.67
C VAL A 444 -8.63 11.14 -15.93
N ARG A 445 -7.92 10.84 -17.04
CA ARG A 445 -8.55 10.41 -18.29
C ARG A 445 -9.20 9.03 -18.16
N GLY A 446 -8.54 8.08 -17.49
CA GLY A 446 -9.07 6.74 -17.25
C GLY A 446 -10.40 6.79 -16.49
N ALA A 447 -10.46 7.57 -15.41
CA ALA A 447 -11.71 7.77 -14.67
C ALA A 447 -12.78 8.49 -15.50
N ALA A 448 -12.41 9.53 -16.26
CA ALA A 448 -13.35 10.25 -17.13
C ALA A 448 -13.97 9.32 -18.19
N LEU A 449 -13.13 8.53 -18.88
CA LEU A 449 -13.56 7.58 -19.90
C LEU A 449 -14.39 6.44 -19.31
N MET A 450 -14.07 5.97 -18.10
CA MET A 450 -14.87 4.94 -17.42
C MET A 450 -16.29 5.45 -17.13
N ASN A 451 -16.41 6.68 -16.66
CA ASN A 451 -17.72 7.30 -16.41
C ASN A 451 -18.48 7.57 -17.73
N GLN A 452 -17.78 7.96 -18.81
CA GLN A 452 -18.38 8.05 -20.16
C GLN A 452 -18.90 6.69 -20.62
N LYS A 453 -18.07 5.64 -20.53
CA LYS A 453 -18.44 4.27 -20.92
C LYS A 453 -19.72 3.81 -20.23
N GLN A 454 -19.78 3.91 -18.90
CA GLN A 454 -20.96 3.48 -18.15
C GLN A 454 -22.19 4.33 -18.46
N THR A 455 -22.04 5.65 -18.50
CA THR A 455 -23.17 6.56 -18.74
C THR A 455 -23.77 6.33 -20.12
N TYR A 456 -22.93 6.24 -21.16
CA TYR A 456 -23.41 6.00 -22.52
C TYR A 456 -23.98 4.60 -22.72
N SER A 457 -23.51 3.62 -21.97
CA SER A 457 -24.11 2.28 -21.93
C SER A 457 -25.52 2.31 -21.35
N VAL A 458 -25.75 3.03 -20.24
CA VAL A 458 -27.09 3.22 -19.65
C VAL A 458 -28.03 4.00 -20.58
N GLN A 459 -27.50 4.97 -21.33
CA GLN A 459 -28.26 5.76 -22.30
C GLN A 459 -28.55 5.04 -23.63
N GLY A 460 -28.06 3.80 -23.81
CA GLY A 460 -28.21 3.05 -25.06
C GLY A 460 -27.34 3.57 -26.22
N ASN A 461 -26.35 4.42 -25.95
CA ASN A 461 -25.41 4.90 -26.97
C ASN A 461 -24.17 4.00 -27.04
N ALA A 462 -24.33 2.83 -27.68
CA ALA A 462 -23.28 1.82 -27.79
C ALA A 462 -22.01 2.36 -28.48
N GLY A 463 -22.14 3.21 -29.51
CA GLY A 463 -21.02 3.79 -30.23
C GLY A 463 -20.08 4.59 -29.33
N MET A 464 -20.63 5.56 -28.57
CA MET A 464 -19.84 6.37 -27.64
C MET A 464 -19.29 5.55 -26.46
N ALA A 465 -20.02 4.53 -26.01
CA ALA A 465 -19.54 3.65 -24.95
C ALA A 465 -18.35 2.78 -25.42
N ILE A 466 -18.41 2.25 -26.64
CA ILE A 466 -17.33 1.49 -27.27
C ILE A 466 -16.10 2.37 -27.51
N GLU A 467 -16.29 3.60 -28.01
CA GLU A 467 -15.19 4.56 -28.20
C GLU A 467 -14.47 4.87 -26.89
N ALA A 468 -15.22 5.11 -25.81
CA ALA A 468 -14.64 5.34 -24.49
C ALA A 468 -13.85 4.12 -23.99
N TYR A 469 -14.37 2.90 -24.21
CA TYR A 469 -13.66 1.66 -23.89
C TYR A 469 -12.36 1.52 -24.70
N ASP A 470 -12.41 1.67 -26.02
CA ASP A 470 -11.24 1.50 -26.89
C ASP A 470 -10.16 2.57 -26.57
N THR A 471 -10.58 3.78 -26.18
CA THR A 471 -9.66 4.83 -25.72
C THR A 471 -8.97 4.47 -24.40
N ILE A 472 -9.67 3.82 -23.45
CA ILE A 472 -9.05 3.30 -22.21
C ILE A 472 -7.98 2.25 -22.54
N GLN A 473 -8.26 1.36 -23.50
CA GLN A 473 -7.29 0.34 -23.92
C GLN A 473 -6.06 0.99 -24.56
N GLN A 474 -6.24 1.98 -25.43
CA GLN A 474 -5.12 2.73 -26.02
C GLN A 474 -4.31 3.48 -24.97
N LEU A 475 -4.98 4.15 -24.03
CA LEU A 475 -4.32 4.88 -22.94
C LEU A 475 -3.46 3.94 -22.08
N THR A 476 -3.94 2.72 -21.86
CA THR A 476 -3.24 1.67 -21.09
C THR A 476 -2.09 1.06 -21.87
N ALA A 477 -2.25 0.87 -23.19
CA ALA A 477 -1.15 0.48 -24.06
C ALA A 477 -0.04 1.53 -24.07
N ASP A 478 -0.40 2.82 -24.11
CA ASP A 478 0.56 3.92 -24.07
C ASP A 478 1.34 3.96 -22.74
N TYR A 479 0.66 3.73 -21.61
CA TYR A 479 1.29 3.61 -20.29
C TYR A 479 2.34 2.49 -20.27
N ASN A 480 1.99 1.31 -20.79
CA ASN A 480 2.86 0.15 -20.74
C ASN A 480 4.00 0.20 -21.75
N THR A 481 3.78 0.73 -22.95
CA THR A 481 4.69 0.52 -24.09
C THR A 481 5.35 1.77 -24.64
N LYS A 482 4.76 2.96 -24.45
CA LYS A 482 5.29 4.22 -25.00
C LYS A 482 5.94 5.08 -23.92
N MET A 483 5.27 5.26 -22.79
CA MET A 483 5.77 6.06 -21.69
C MET A 483 7.12 5.51 -21.19
N SER A 484 8.09 6.40 -21.01
CA SER A 484 9.43 6.05 -20.52
C SER A 484 10.10 4.91 -21.31
N GLY A 485 9.81 4.79 -22.60
CA GLY A 485 10.37 3.75 -23.48
C GLY A 485 9.96 2.33 -23.10
N GLY A 486 8.78 2.13 -22.50
CA GLY A 486 8.27 0.81 -22.10
C GLY A 486 8.77 0.33 -20.73
N LYS A 487 9.40 1.20 -19.93
CA LYS A 487 9.87 0.89 -18.56
C LYS A 487 8.79 0.25 -17.68
N TRP A 488 7.53 0.60 -17.90
CA TRP A 488 6.38 0.18 -17.10
C TRP A 488 5.53 -0.88 -17.79
N MET A 489 6.07 -1.60 -18.78
CA MET A 489 5.37 -2.69 -19.44
C MET A 489 4.94 -3.75 -18.42
N GLY A 490 3.64 -4.06 -18.40
CA GLY A 490 3.04 -5.02 -17.47
C GLY A 490 2.54 -4.39 -16.15
N MET A 491 2.86 -3.13 -15.87
CA MET A 491 2.48 -2.47 -14.62
C MET A 491 1.01 -2.06 -14.58
N MET A 492 0.42 -1.73 -15.73
CA MET A 492 -0.93 -1.18 -15.80
C MET A 492 -1.89 -2.13 -16.51
N ASN A 493 -2.98 -2.49 -15.83
CA ASN A 493 -4.09 -3.24 -16.40
C ASN A 493 -5.39 -2.45 -16.16
N ALA A 494 -6.11 -2.12 -17.23
CA ALA A 494 -7.40 -1.41 -17.15
C ALA A 494 -8.61 -2.33 -16.92
N SER A 495 -8.34 -3.61 -16.69
CA SER A 495 -9.33 -4.65 -16.42
C SER A 495 -8.81 -5.66 -15.38
N PRO A 496 -8.28 -5.22 -14.23
CA PRO A 496 -7.74 -6.13 -13.23
C PRO A 496 -8.84 -7.09 -12.77
N ARG A 497 -8.50 -8.38 -12.71
CA ARG A 497 -9.40 -9.48 -12.35
C ARG A 497 -10.63 -9.63 -13.26
N ASP A 498 -10.61 -9.05 -14.47
CA ASP A 498 -11.66 -9.18 -15.49
C ASP A 498 -13.09 -8.93 -14.99
N GLN A 499 -13.23 -8.00 -14.04
CA GLN A 499 -14.54 -7.66 -13.48
C GLN A 499 -15.50 -7.18 -14.57
N ALA A 500 -16.79 -7.49 -14.40
CA ALA A 500 -17.81 -7.17 -15.40
C ALA A 500 -17.87 -5.67 -15.78
N VAL A 501 -17.56 -4.77 -14.84
CA VAL A 501 -17.52 -3.32 -15.06
C VAL A 501 -16.52 -2.92 -16.15
N PHE A 502 -15.44 -3.68 -16.35
CA PHE A 502 -14.38 -3.35 -17.30
C PHE A 502 -14.66 -3.83 -18.71
N ARG A 503 -15.55 -4.82 -18.89
CA ARG A 503 -15.85 -5.43 -20.20
C ARG A 503 -16.24 -4.39 -21.24
N LYS A 504 -15.92 -4.72 -22.50
CA LYS A 504 -16.37 -3.96 -23.66
C LYS A 504 -17.90 -3.94 -23.68
N PRO A 505 -18.56 -2.77 -23.81
CA PRO A 505 -20.00 -2.69 -23.96
C PRO A 505 -20.45 -3.49 -25.18
N SER A 506 -21.53 -4.26 -25.05
CA SER A 506 -22.15 -4.90 -26.20
C SER A 506 -22.84 -3.85 -27.06
N ALA A 507 -22.54 -3.83 -28.36
CA ALA A 507 -23.50 -3.32 -29.32
C ALA A 507 -24.68 -4.30 -29.29
N LEU A 508 -25.73 -3.99 -28.52
CA LEU A 508 -26.98 -4.72 -28.71
C LEU A 508 -27.40 -4.47 -30.17
N MET A 509 -27.55 -5.58 -30.92
CA MET A 509 -28.01 -5.60 -32.32
C MET A 509 -29.38 -4.96 -32.47
#